data_AF-A0A225W3X5-F1
#
_entry.id   AF-A0A225W3X5-F1
#
_cell.length_a   1.000
_cell.length_b   1.000
_cell.length_c   1.000
_cell.angle_alpha   90.00
_cell.angle_beta   90.00
_cell.angle_gamma   90.00
#
_symmetry.space_group_name_H-M   'P 1'
#
loop_
_entity.id
_entity.type
_entity.pdbx_description
1 polymer ?
#
loop_
_entity_poly.entity_id
_entity_poly.type
_entity_poly.pdbx_seq_one_letter_code
_entity_poly.pdbx_strand_id
1 'polypeptide(L)'
;MPDELGAHLTVKIGHPYTNSRTSYGGPIVFPFMPRDGYEVLRAKINNKLAALTDVTWESDAPILVKPCANTSQANFVALPKLQREFSDRIDRLCMQASRGRNGQVDLQFGFFIYVQRIKSGTGIHRATEARAQASAAAICEECVRVW
;
A
#
# COMPACT_ATOMS: atom_id res chain seq x y z
N MET A 1 15.47 -16.21 17.66
CA MET A 1 14.82 -15.24 16.76
C MET A 1 15.16 -13.86 17.32
N PRO A 2 15.58 -12.87 16.52
CA PRO A 2 15.98 -11.56 17.07
C PRO A 2 14.78 -10.86 17.69
N ASP A 3 14.99 -10.19 18.84
CA ASP A 3 13.94 -9.46 19.55
C ASP A 3 13.42 -8.24 18.78
N GLU A 4 14.29 -7.63 17.98
CA GLU A 4 13.97 -6.50 17.12
C GLU A 4 14.36 -6.82 15.67
N LEU A 5 13.47 -6.47 14.75
CA LEU A 5 13.64 -6.65 13.32
C LEU A 5 13.44 -5.33 12.58
N GLY A 6 14.24 -5.13 11.53
CA GLY A 6 14.02 -4.06 10.57
C GLY A 6 12.83 -4.37 9.67
N ALA A 7 11.95 -3.39 9.48
CA ALA A 7 10.82 -3.47 8.56
C ALA A 7 10.86 -2.37 7.51
N HIS A 8 10.53 -2.74 6.28
CA HIS A 8 10.27 -1.86 5.14
C HIS A 8 8.78 -1.88 4.83
N LEU A 9 8.09 -0.78 5.13
CA LEU A 9 6.71 -0.58 4.77
C LEU A 9 6.61 0.10 3.41
N THR A 10 5.99 -0.58 2.46
CA THR A 10 5.58 0.00 1.18
C THR A 10 4.10 0.34 1.23
N VAL A 11 3.78 1.61 1.09
CA VAL A 11 2.41 2.09 1.00
C VAL A 11 1.98 2.06 -0.46
N LYS A 12 0.94 1.29 -0.79
CA LYS A 12 0.36 1.18 -2.14
C LYS A 12 -0.94 1.96 -2.24
N ILE A 13 -1.21 2.55 -3.40
CA ILE A 13 -2.48 3.24 -3.64
C ILE A 13 -3.45 2.28 -4.33
N GLY A 14 -4.70 2.23 -3.86
CA GLY A 14 -5.76 1.42 -4.45
C GLY A 14 -6.13 0.21 -3.59
N HIS A 15 -6.52 -0.91 -4.22
CA HIS A 15 -7.09 -2.07 -3.53
C HIS A 15 -6.08 -3.21 -3.35
N PRO A 16 -6.10 -3.92 -2.21
CA PRO A 16 -5.23 -5.08 -1.99
C PRO A 16 -5.49 -6.17 -3.02
N TYR A 17 -4.48 -7.03 -3.24
CA TYR A 17 -4.51 -8.15 -4.19
C TYR A 17 -4.68 -7.79 -5.67
N THR A 18 -4.78 -6.50 -5.99
CA THR A 18 -4.68 -6.01 -7.36
C THR A 18 -3.22 -5.74 -7.70
N ASN A 19 -2.87 -5.78 -9.00
CA ASN A 19 -1.54 -5.40 -9.49
C ASN A 19 -1.38 -3.87 -9.47
N SER A 20 -1.47 -3.25 -8.29
CA SER A 20 -1.25 -1.82 -8.12
C SER A 20 0.22 -1.49 -8.31
N ARG A 21 0.50 -0.71 -9.36
CA ARG A 21 1.85 -0.25 -9.68
C ARG A 21 2.24 1.02 -8.92
N THR A 22 1.27 1.74 -8.36
CA THR A 22 1.52 3.04 -7.74
C THR A 22 1.80 2.88 -6.24
N SER A 23 3.03 3.21 -5.84
CA SER A 23 3.38 3.39 -4.43
C SER A 23 3.18 4.85 -4.03
N TYR A 24 2.80 5.07 -2.77
CA TYR A 24 2.82 6.38 -2.15
C TYR A 24 4.22 6.62 -1.57
N GLY A 25 4.95 7.57 -2.16
CA GLY A 25 6.30 7.93 -1.70
C GLY A 25 7.31 6.76 -1.74
N GLY A 26 8.38 6.91 -0.96
CA GLY A 26 9.39 5.88 -0.75
C GLY A 26 9.03 4.90 0.39
N PRO A 27 9.71 3.75 0.49
CA PRO A 27 9.53 2.82 1.61
C PRO A 27 9.84 3.48 2.96
N ILE A 28 9.01 3.22 3.96
CA ILE A 28 9.21 3.70 5.33
C ILE A 28 9.91 2.59 6.11
N VAL A 29 11.08 2.91 6.66
CA VAL A 29 11.88 1.97 7.47
C VAL A 29 11.59 2.20 8.95
N PHE A 30 11.32 1.12 9.69
CA PHE A 30 11.18 1.20 11.15
C PHE A 30 11.49 -0.15 11.83
N PRO A 31 11.91 -0.12 13.10
CA PRO A 31 12.07 -1.33 13.90
C PRO A 31 10.73 -1.81 14.48
N PHE A 32 10.54 -3.12 14.55
CA PHE A 32 9.41 -3.75 15.23
C PHE A 32 9.82 -5.01 15.99
N MET A 33 9.06 -5.36 17.02
CA MET A 33 9.27 -6.57 17.79
C MET A 33 8.14 -7.58 17.50
N PRO A 34 8.44 -8.81 17.04
CA PRO A 34 7.43 -9.82 16.74
C PRO A 34 6.56 -10.22 17.94
N ARG A 35 7.11 -10.10 19.16
CA ARG A 35 6.41 -10.40 20.41
C ARG A 35 5.32 -9.39 20.76
N ASP A 36 5.43 -8.16 20.26
CA ASP A 36 4.44 -7.09 20.54
C ASP A 36 3.13 -7.33 19.79
N GLY A 37 3.18 -8.13 18.72
CA GLY A 37 1.98 -8.59 18.03
C GLY A 37 1.47 -7.69 16.93
N TYR A 38 0.37 -8.16 16.34
CA TYR A 38 -0.27 -7.52 15.19
C TYR A 38 -0.80 -6.12 15.53
N GLU A 39 -1.46 -5.95 16.66
CA GLU A 39 -2.07 -4.66 17.04
C GLU A 39 -1.02 -3.56 17.26
N VAL A 40 0.11 -3.90 17.89
CA VAL A 40 1.21 -2.94 18.08
C VAL A 40 1.86 -2.59 16.74
N LEU A 41 2.04 -3.57 15.84
CA LEU A 41 2.51 -3.30 14.48
C LEU A 41 1.53 -2.37 13.74
N ARG A 42 0.22 -2.61 13.83
CA ARG A 42 -0.82 -1.78 13.22
C ARG A 42 -0.80 -0.36 13.79
N ALA A 43 -0.70 -0.20 15.10
CA ALA A 43 -0.59 1.10 15.76
C ALA A 43 0.66 1.87 15.31
N LYS A 44 1.82 1.20 15.19
CA LYS A 44 3.04 1.80 14.64
C LYS A 44 2.84 2.29 13.20
N ILE A 45 2.21 1.48 12.34
CA ILE A 45 1.91 1.87 10.96
C ILE A 45 0.96 3.07 10.94
N ASN A 46 -0.12 3.04 11.73
CA ASN A 46 -1.06 4.16 11.85
C ASN A 46 -0.35 5.47 12.25
N ASN A 47 0.58 5.41 13.21
CA ASN A 47 1.36 6.58 13.62
C ASN A 47 2.19 7.13 12.44
N LYS A 48 2.80 6.26 11.62
CA LYS A 48 3.52 6.69 10.41
C LYS A 48 2.60 7.27 9.34
N LEU A 49 1.38 6.76 9.21
CA LEU A 49 0.38 7.29 8.28
C LEU A 49 -0.28 8.57 8.76
N ALA A 50 -0.28 8.88 10.06
CA ALA A 50 -0.86 10.11 10.59
C ALA A 50 -0.18 11.38 10.03
N ALA A 51 1.07 11.27 9.58
CA ALA A 51 1.77 12.34 8.87
C ALA A 51 1.29 12.53 7.41
N LEU A 52 0.53 11.58 6.87
CA LEU A 52 0.03 11.58 5.50
C LEU A 52 -1.43 12.04 5.48
N THR A 53 -1.65 13.32 5.19
CA THR A 53 -2.98 13.94 5.28
C THR A 53 -3.85 13.72 4.04
N ASP A 54 -3.32 13.17 2.95
CA ASP A 54 -4.02 12.99 1.67
C ASP A 54 -4.40 11.53 1.38
N VAL A 55 -4.24 10.63 2.36
CA VAL A 55 -4.57 9.21 2.23
C VAL A 55 -5.39 8.70 3.41
N THR A 56 -6.23 7.70 3.14
CA THR A 56 -6.98 6.96 4.15
C THR A 56 -6.58 5.49 4.15
N TRP A 57 -6.45 4.93 5.35
CA TRP A 57 -6.23 3.51 5.56
C TRP A 57 -7.33 2.96 6.46
N GLU A 58 -8.12 2.02 5.92
CA GLU A 58 -9.27 1.47 6.64
C GLU A 58 -8.86 0.69 7.89
N SER A 59 -9.68 0.78 8.94
CA SER A 59 -9.51 0.08 10.22
C SER A 59 -9.30 -1.42 10.07
N ASP A 60 -9.94 -2.04 9.07
CA ASP A 60 -9.88 -3.49 8.84
C ASP A 60 -9.00 -3.89 7.64
N ALA A 61 -8.33 -2.92 7.01
CA ALA A 61 -7.44 -3.21 5.89
C ALA A 61 -6.28 -4.12 6.34
N PRO A 62 -5.94 -5.17 5.57
CA PRO A 62 -4.92 -6.12 5.98
C PRO A 62 -3.51 -5.52 5.85
N ILE A 63 -2.60 -5.99 6.70
CA ILE A 63 -1.15 -5.81 6.52
C ILE A 63 -0.66 -7.02 5.75
N LEU A 64 -0.12 -6.80 4.55
CA LEU A 64 0.28 -7.84 3.64
C LEU A 64 1.80 -8.05 3.68
N VAL A 65 2.20 -9.30 3.49
CA VAL A 65 3.61 -9.70 3.37
C VAL A 65 3.82 -10.49 2.10
N LYS A 66 5.03 -10.37 1.56
CA LYS A 66 5.48 -11.19 0.45
C LYS A 66 5.97 -12.54 0.97
N PRO A 67 5.36 -13.68 0.60
CA PRO A 67 5.81 -14.98 1.08
C PRO A 67 7.16 -15.41 0.47
N CYS A 68 7.45 -15.05 -0.79
CA CYS A 68 8.71 -15.40 -1.48
C CYS A 68 9.20 -14.25 -2.38
N ALA A 69 10.50 -14.23 -2.72
CA ALA A 69 11.13 -13.16 -3.50
C ALA A 69 10.45 -12.85 -4.86
N ASN A 70 9.74 -13.80 -5.48
CA ASN A 70 9.10 -13.64 -6.80
C ASN A 70 7.56 -13.66 -6.76
N THR A 71 6.95 -13.56 -5.57
CA THR A 71 5.49 -13.55 -5.46
C THR A 71 4.89 -12.29 -6.08
N SER A 72 3.88 -12.45 -6.95
CA SER A 72 3.09 -11.34 -7.48
C SER A 72 2.19 -10.73 -6.40
N GLN A 73 1.81 -9.46 -6.55
CA GLN A 73 1.01 -8.74 -5.54
C GLN A 73 -0.33 -9.41 -5.23
N ALA A 74 -0.97 -10.02 -6.24
CA ALA A 74 -2.20 -10.78 -6.08
C ALA A 74 -2.07 -11.97 -5.10
N ASN A 75 -0.84 -12.48 -4.92
CA ASN A 75 -0.52 -13.62 -4.06
C ASN A 75 0.16 -13.21 -2.75
N PHE A 76 0.11 -11.92 -2.40
CA PHE A 76 0.53 -11.50 -1.07
C PHE A 76 -0.42 -12.06 -0.02
N VAL A 77 0.11 -12.29 1.18
CA VAL A 77 -0.65 -12.94 2.26
C VAL A 77 -0.82 -11.96 3.40
N ALA A 78 -2.03 -11.90 3.97
CA ALA A 78 -2.31 -11.11 5.15
C ALA A 78 -1.64 -11.70 6.39
N LEU A 79 -1.13 -10.80 7.25
CA LEU A 79 -0.69 -11.19 8.58
C LEU A 79 -1.92 -11.55 9.42
N PRO A 80 -1.89 -12.69 10.12
CA PRO A 80 -2.97 -13.07 11.02
C PRO A 80 -3.00 -12.12 12.21
N LYS A 81 -4.22 -11.82 12.70
CA LYS A 81 -4.42 -10.93 13.85
C LYS A 81 -4.09 -11.63 15.19
N LEU A 82 -4.24 -12.96 15.25
CA LEU A 82 -3.98 -13.73 16.46
C LEU A 82 -2.48 -13.81 16.75
N GLN A 83 -2.07 -13.45 17.97
CA GLN A 83 -0.65 -13.36 18.37
C GLN A 83 0.16 -14.60 18.01
N ARG A 84 -0.34 -15.79 18.33
CA ARG A 84 0.37 -17.06 18.08
C ARG A 84 0.63 -17.25 16.60
N GLU A 85 -0.40 -17.10 15.78
CA GLU A 85 -0.28 -17.22 14.32
C GLU A 85 0.59 -16.12 13.72
N PHE A 86 0.55 -14.91 14.30
CA PHE A 86 1.38 -13.78 13.88
C PHE A 86 2.86 -14.10 14.11
N SER A 87 3.22 -14.49 15.34
CA SER A 87 4.59 -14.87 15.68
C SER A 87 5.06 -16.05 14.84
N ASP A 88 4.24 -17.11 14.71
CA ASP A 88 4.56 -18.27 13.86
C ASP A 88 4.79 -17.87 12.40
N ARG A 89 4.03 -16.89 11.89
CA ARG A 89 4.18 -16.39 10.52
C ARG A 89 5.49 -15.62 10.35
N ILE A 90 5.81 -14.73 11.28
CA ILE A 90 7.05 -13.94 11.24
C ILE A 90 8.28 -14.86 11.41
N ASP A 91 8.21 -15.88 12.27
CA ASP A 91 9.27 -16.88 12.44
C ASP A 91 9.54 -17.65 11.16
N ARG A 92 8.50 -18.11 10.47
CA ARG A 92 8.64 -18.82 9.18
C ARG A 92 9.30 -17.94 8.13
N LEU A 93 8.90 -16.68 8.03
CA LEU A 93 9.49 -15.72 7.12
C LEU A 93 10.97 -15.44 7.47
N CYS A 94 11.29 -15.34 8.76
CA CYS A 94 12.68 -15.23 9.23
C CYS A 94 13.53 -16.43 8.80
N MET A 95 13.03 -17.65 9.03
CA MET A 95 13.71 -18.88 8.62
C MET A 95 13.88 -19.00 7.11
N GLN A 96 12.89 -18.55 6.33
CA GLN A 96 13.00 -18.54 4.87
C GLN A 96 14.05 -17.55 4.38
N ALA A 97 14.08 -16.35 4.96
CA ALA A 97 15.02 -15.32 4.56
C ALA A 97 16.45 -15.61 5.02
N SER A 98 16.66 -16.28 6.17
CA SER A 98 18.00 -16.69 6.63
C SER A 98 18.63 -17.76 5.73
N ARG A 99 17.83 -18.69 5.20
CA ARG A 99 18.29 -19.74 4.27
C ARG A 99 18.82 -19.19 2.94
N GLY A 100 18.30 -18.05 2.48
CA GLY A 100 18.72 -17.43 1.22
C GLY A 100 19.96 -16.55 1.34
N ARG A 101 20.42 -16.22 2.56
CA ARG A 101 21.47 -15.20 2.78
C ARG A 101 22.74 -15.72 3.46
N ASN A 102 22.99 -17.04 3.46
CA ASN A 102 24.21 -17.64 4.05
C ASN A 102 24.56 -17.07 5.46
N GLY A 103 23.57 -16.82 6.32
CA GLY A 103 23.80 -16.31 7.67
C GLY A 103 23.96 -14.79 7.83
N GLN A 104 23.64 -13.98 6.82
CA GLN A 104 23.67 -12.51 6.94
C GLN A 104 22.60 -11.98 7.92
N VAL A 105 23.02 -11.04 8.79
CA VAL A 105 22.29 -10.61 10.00
C VAL A 105 21.25 -9.50 9.73
N ASP A 106 21.27 -8.85 8.57
CA ASP A 106 20.39 -7.71 8.26
C ASP A 106 19.09 -8.17 7.56
N LEU A 107 18.26 -8.89 8.32
CA LEU A 107 16.95 -9.35 7.87
C LEU A 107 15.94 -8.20 7.92
N GLN A 108 15.62 -7.64 6.74
CA GLN A 108 14.58 -6.63 6.58
C GLN A 108 13.28 -7.23 6.05
N PHE A 109 12.18 -6.99 6.77
CA PHE A 109 10.84 -7.49 6.45
C PHE A 109 10.07 -6.52 5.57
N GLY A 110 9.61 -6.98 4.40
CA GLY A 110 8.76 -6.19 3.52
C GLY A 110 7.27 -6.28 3.89
N PHE A 111 6.72 -5.21 4.47
CA PHE A 111 5.29 -5.03 4.69
C PHE A 111 4.66 -4.18 3.59
N PHE A 112 3.42 -4.52 3.23
CA PHE A 112 2.65 -3.83 2.21
C PHE A 112 1.28 -3.50 2.77
N ILE A 113 0.87 -2.25 2.62
CA ILE A 113 -0.49 -1.81 2.92
C ILE A 113 -1.07 -1.10 1.71
N TYR A 114 -2.39 -1.05 1.64
CA TYR A 114 -3.12 -0.40 0.56
C TYR A 114 -3.97 0.72 1.16
N VAL A 115 -3.75 1.93 0.66
CA VAL A 115 -4.44 3.15 1.07
C VAL A 115 -5.19 3.74 -0.11
N GLN A 116 -6.24 4.51 0.17
CA GLN A 116 -6.95 5.30 -0.83
C GLN A 116 -6.49 6.74 -0.74
N ARG A 117 -6.42 7.44 -1.87
CA ARG A 117 -6.24 8.90 -1.83
C ARG A 117 -7.55 9.55 -1.42
N ILE A 118 -7.47 10.49 -0.48
CA ILE A 118 -8.58 11.38 -0.18
C ILE A 118 -8.77 12.25 -1.42
N LYS A 119 -9.90 12.07 -2.11
CA LYS A 119 -10.22 12.89 -3.28
C LYS A 119 -10.53 14.31 -2.78
N SER A 120 -9.56 15.21 -2.87
CA SER A 120 -9.85 16.65 -2.86
C SER A 120 -10.77 16.95 -4.05
N GLY A 121 -11.95 17.51 -3.78
CA GLY A 121 -13.03 17.63 -4.75
C GLY A 121 -12.66 18.31 -6.08
N THR A 122 -13.30 17.80 -7.15
CA THR A 122 -13.79 18.55 -8.32
C THR A 122 -12.81 19.41 -9.14
N GLY A 123 -11.63 18.89 -9.50
CA GLY A 123 -10.78 19.52 -10.54
C GLY A 123 -11.04 19.03 -11.98
N ILE A 124 -11.34 17.73 -12.14
CA ILE A 124 -11.31 17.08 -13.46
C ILE A 124 -12.64 17.24 -14.21
N HIS A 125 -13.77 17.23 -13.51
CA HIS A 125 -15.08 17.32 -14.16
C HIS A 125 -15.31 18.66 -14.88
N ARG A 126 -14.86 19.79 -14.30
CA ARG A 126 -15.06 21.12 -14.89
C ARG A 126 -14.26 21.33 -16.19
N ALA A 127 -13.08 20.70 -16.31
CA ALA A 127 -12.28 20.79 -17.52
C ALA A 127 -12.88 19.97 -18.68
N THR A 128 -13.53 18.84 -18.38
CA THR A 128 -14.24 18.04 -19.39
C THR A 128 -15.54 18.70 -19.80
N GLU A 129 -16.28 19.31 -18.87
CA GLU A 129 -17.51 20.06 -19.19
C GLU A 129 -17.22 21.29 -20.05
N ALA A 130 -16.20 22.08 -19.68
CA ALA A 130 -15.78 23.24 -20.49
C ALA A 130 -15.32 22.82 -21.89
N ARG A 131 -14.64 21.67 -22.03
CA ARG A 131 -14.25 21.13 -23.33
C ARG A 131 -15.43 20.59 -24.13
N ALA A 132 -16.35 19.86 -23.50
CA ALA A 132 -17.56 19.37 -24.15
C ALA A 132 -18.44 20.53 -24.64
N GLN A 133 -18.55 21.59 -23.86
CA GLN A 133 -19.33 22.78 -24.22
C GLN A 133 -18.65 23.62 -25.30
N ALA A 134 -17.30 23.71 -25.30
CA ALA A 134 -16.54 24.31 -26.40
C ALA A 134 -16.67 23.50 -27.71
N SER A 135 -16.65 22.16 -27.63
CA SER A 135 -16.88 21.29 -28.79
C SER A 135 -18.31 21.40 -29.33
N ALA A 136 -19.31 21.50 -28.45
CA ALA A 136 -20.70 21.70 -28.85
C ALA A 136 -20.93 23.06 -29.54
N ALA A 137 -20.29 24.13 -29.05
CA ALA A 137 -20.34 25.45 -29.69
C ALA A 137 -19.70 25.45 -31.08
N ALA A 138 -18.55 24.78 -31.26
CA ALA A 138 -17.87 24.69 -32.55
C ALA A 138 -18.68 23.94 -33.62
N ILE A 139 -19.47 22.93 -33.23
CA ILE A 139 -20.34 22.19 -34.16
C ILE A 139 -21.54 23.05 -34.60
N CYS A 140 -22.06 23.91 -33.72
CA CYS A 140 -23.15 24.82 -34.09
C CYS A 140 -22.73 25.91 -35.08
N GLU A 141 -21.46 26.36 -35.09
CA GLU A 141 -20.98 27.36 -36.05
C GLU A 141 -20.79 26.81 -37.48
N GLU A 142 -20.55 25.51 -37.64
CA GLU A 142 -20.42 24.89 -38.97
C GLU A 142 -21.80 24.72 -39.65
N CYS A 143 -22.87 24.49 -38.89
CA CYS A 143 -24.21 24.32 -39.46
C CYS A 143 -24.87 25.61 -39.99
N VAL A 144 -24.37 26.80 -39.63
CA VAL A 144 -24.93 28.08 -40.11
C VAL A 144 -24.26 28.57 -41.41
N ARG A 145 -23.17 27.94 -41.85
CA ARG A 145 -22.44 28.35 -43.07
C ARG A 145 -22.70 27.46 -44.29
N VAL A 146 -23.81 26.72 -44.28
CA VAL A 146 -24.30 25.93 -45.42
C VAL A 146 -25.81 26.09 -45.55
N TRP A 147 -26.28 27.31 -45.76
CA TRP A 147 -27.56 27.63 -46.42
C TRP A 147 -27.39 28.93 -47.19
#